data_AF-A0A653SAS0-F1
#
_entry.id   AF-A0A653SAS0-F1
#
_cell.length_a   1.000
_cell.length_b   1.000
_cell.length_c   1.000
_cell.angle_alpha   90.00
_cell.angle_beta   90.00
_cell.angle_gamma   90.00
#
_symmetry.space_group_name_H-M   'P 1'
#
loop_
_entity.id
_entity.type
_entity.pdbx_description
1 polymer ?
#
loop_
_entity_poly.entity_id
_entity_poly.type
_entity_poly.pdbx_seq_one_letter_code
_entity_poly.pdbx_strand_id
1 'polypeptide(L)'
;MRLFDPRNRETTARMARVYAIFELLHTAADFLAAGLFIIGSIFFFDESTRIAGTWCFLAGSICFALKPTIRLTRELRMASLRRVDRLAEKAPEAPRDLFSEPRH
;
A
#
# COMPACT_ATOMS: atom_id res chain seq x y z
N MET A 1 -9.96 8.85 -26.40
CA MET A 1 -10.37 7.46 -26.75
C MET A 1 -9.74 6.49 -25.76
N ARG A 2 -10.45 5.39 -25.46
CA ARG A 2 -10.27 4.42 -24.35
C ARG A 2 -8.82 3.97 -24.10
N LEU A 3 -8.35 4.18 -22.85
CA LEU A 3 -7.21 3.46 -22.26
C LEU A 3 -7.62 2.52 -21.12
N PHE A 4 -8.90 2.14 -21.08
CA PHE A 4 -9.39 1.00 -20.31
C PHE A 4 -9.80 -0.07 -21.33
N ASP A 5 -8.92 -1.03 -21.61
CA ASP A 5 -9.34 -2.27 -22.28
C ASP A 5 -10.01 -3.16 -21.22
N PRO A 6 -11.33 -3.38 -21.27
CA PRO A 6 -12.06 -4.19 -20.30
C PRO A 6 -11.77 -5.69 -20.43
N ARG A 7 -10.91 -6.11 -21.38
CA ARG A 7 -10.56 -7.52 -21.62
C ARG A 7 -9.33 -7.99 -20.86
N ASN A 8 -8.64 -7.11 -20.14
CA ASN A 8 -7.51 -7.50 -19.29
C ASN A 8 -7.94 -7.83 -17.84
N ARG A 9 -9.14 -8.43 -17.68
CA ARG A 9 -9.72 -8.82 -16.36
C ARG A 9 -8.82 -9.77 -15.57
N GLU A 10 -7.98 -10.54 -16.25
CA GLU A 10 -7.06 -11.48 -15.61
C GLU A 10 -5.93 -10.79 -14.85
N THR A 11 -5.42 -9.66 -15.36
CA THR A 11 -4.36 -8.91 -14.68
C THR A 11 -4.90 -8.16 -13.47
N THR A 12 -6.17 -7.75 -13.49
CA THR A 12 -6.87 -7.17 -12.34
C THR A 12 -7.05 -8.20 -11.22
N ALA A 13 -7.42 -9.45 -11.52
CA ALA A 13 -7.66 -10.48 -10.52
C ALA A 13 -6.37 -10.92 -9.78
N ARG A 14 -5.23 -11.03 -10.50
CA ARG A 14 -3.94 -11.37 -9.88
C ARG A 14 -3.41 -10.24 -9.00
N MET A 15 -3.51 -8.99 -9.48
CA MET A 15 -3.11 -7.81 -8.70
C MET A 15 -4.00 -7.61 -7.47
N ALA A 16 -5.29 -7.91 -7.56
CA ALA A 16 -6.22 -7.85 -6.43
C ALA A 16 -5.90 -8.89 -5.34
N ARG A 17 -5.53 -10.12 -5.69
CA ARG A 17 -5.12 -11.13 -4.69
C ARG A 17 -3.83 -10.74 -3.97
N VAL A 18 -2.84 -10.26 -4.71
CA VAL A 18 -1.57 -9.81 -4.12
C VAL A 18 -1.84 -8.66 -3.14
N TYR A 19 -2.68 -7.70 -3.52
CA TYR A 19 -3.07 -6.59 -2.65
C TYR A 19 -3.80 -7.05 -1.38
N ALA A 20 -4.75 -7.98 -1.50
CA ALA A 20 -5.47 -8.54 -0.36
C ALA A 20 -4.56 -9.32 0.61
N ILE A 21 -3.55 -10.05 0.09
CA ILE A 21 -2.55 -10.73 0.92
C ILE A 21 -1.69 -9.71 1.67
N PHE A 22 -1.27 -8.62 1.02
CA PHE A 22 -0.53 -7.55 1.69
C PHE A 22 -1.33 -6.86 2.79
N GLU A 23 -2.62 -6.61 2.56
CA GLU A 23 -3.50 -6.01 3.56
C GLU A 23 -3.72 -6.96 4.76
N LEU A 24 -3.92 -8.25 4.50
CA LEU A 24 -4.01 -9.27 5.55
C LEU A 24 -2.70 -9.41 6.35
N LEU A 25 -1.55 -9.43 5.67
CA LEU A 25 -0.24 -9.49 6.33
C LEU A 25 0.03 -8.25 7.19
N HIS A 26 -0.42 -7.08 6.76
CA HIS A 26 -0.33 -5.85 7.54
C HIS A 26 -1.16 -5.94 8.83
N THR A 27 -2.43 -6.32 8.71
CA THR A 27 -3.29 -6.51 9.88
C THR A 27 -2.75 -7.61 10.81
N ALA A 28 -2.22 -8.71 10.25
CA ALA A 28 -1.59 -9.75 11.04
C ALA A 28 -0.34 -9.25 11.79
N ALA A 29 0.52 -8.47 11.13
CA ALA A 29 1.69 -7.85 11.74
C ALA A 29 1.29 -6.89 12.87
N ASP A 30 0.17 -6.19 12.74
CA ASP A 30 -0.37 -5.31 13.77
C ASP A 30 -0.81 -6.03 15.03
N PHE A 31 -1.59 -7.10 14.87
CA PHE A 31 -2.00 -7.95 15.98
C PHE A 31 -0.79 -8.61 16.64
N LEU A 32 0.19 -9.05 15.84
CA LEU A 32 1.43 -9.63 16.35
C LEU A 32 2.24 -8.60 17.15
N ALA A 33 2.41 -7.38 16.63
CA ALA A 33 3.10 -6.29 17.33
C ALA A 33 2.43 -5.97 18.67
N ALA A 34 1.10 -5.78 18.65
CA ALA A 34 0.32 -5.49 19.85
C ALA A 34 0.42 -6.63 20.88
N GLY A 35 0.30 -7.88 20.43
CA GLY A 35 0.45 -9.05 21.29
C GLY A 35 1.84 -9.15 21.91
N LEU A 36 2.89 -8.94 21.13
CA LEU A 36 4.28 -8.92 21.61
C LEU A 36 4.52 -7.82 22.64
N PHE A 37 3.96 -6.63 22.46
CA PHE A 37 4.07 -5.56 23.45
C PHE A 37 3.34 -5.89 24.74
N ILE A 38 2.12 -6.44 24.67
CA ILE A 38 1.35 -6.83 25.87
C ILE A 38 2.08 -7.94 26.63
N ILE A 39 2.53 -8.99 25.94
CA ILE A 39 3.28 -10.10 26.55
C ILE A 39 4.60 -9.58 27.13
N GLY A 40 5.32 -8.74 26.37
CA GLY A 40 6.54 -8.10 26.83
C GLY A 40 6.32 -7.29 28.11
N SER A 41 5.23 -6.51 28.19
CA SER A 41 4.87 -5.75 29.39
C SER A 41 4.62 -6.66 30.59
N ILE A 42 3.98 -7.82 30.41
CA ILE A 42 3.79 -8.80 31.48
C ILE A 42 5.14 -9.34 31.97
N PHE A 43 6.09 -9.60 31.07
CA PHE A 43 7.42 -10.07 31.45
C PHE A 43 8.29 -9.05 32.20
N PHE A 44 7.93 -7.76 32.19
CA PHE A 44 8.64 -6.74 32.96
C PHE A 44 8.31 -6.75 34.46
N PHE A 45 7.23 -7.44 34.88
CA PHE A 45 6.83 -7.55 36.29
C PHE A 45 7.74 -8.45 37.13
N ASP A 46 8.50 -9.34 36.50
CA ASP A 46 9.49 -10.19 37.16
C ASP A 46 10.89 -9.97 36.59
N GLU A 47 11.90 -10.04 37.45
CA GLU A 47 13.29 -9.77 37.07
C GLU A 47 13.87 -10.88 36.19
N SER A 48 13.47 -12.14 36.41
CA SER A 48 13.96 -13.28 35.65
C SER A 48 13.45 -13.29 34.20
N THR A 49 12.24 -12.76 33.96
CA THR A 49 11.63 -12.70 32.62
C THR A 49 11.95 -11.41 31.85
N ARG A 50 12.62 -10.43 32.47
CA ARG A 50 12.81 -9.09 31.89
C ARG A 50 13.62 -9.09 30.59
N ILE A 51 14.59 -10.00 30.45
CA ILE A 51 15.35 -10.17 29.19
C ILE A 51 14.42 -10.67 28.08
N ALA A 52 13.56 -11.64 28.35
CA ALA A 52 12.56 -12.11 27.38
C ALA A 52 11.57 -10.98 27.02
N GLY A 53 11.15 -10.19 28.01
CA GLY A 53 10.30 -9.01 27.79
C GLY A 53 10.94 -7.99 26.84
N THR A 54 12.24 -7.73 27.01
CA THR A 54 13.01 -6.83 26.14
C THR A 54 13.00 -7.32 24.68
N TRP A 55 13.21 -8.62 24.46
CA TRP A 55 13.14 -9.20 23.11
C TRP A 55 11.73 -9.16 22.51
N CYS A 56 10.70 -9.39 23.31
CA CYS A 56 9.31 -9.21 22.87
C CYS A 56 9.05 -7.77 22.42
N PHE A 57 9.52 -6.77 23.17
CA PHE A 57 9.42 -5.37 22.78
C PHE A 57 10.21 -5.03 21.52
N LEU A 58 11.41 -5.57 21.35
CA LEU A 58 12.20 -5.35 20.13
C LEU A 58 11.49 -5.95 18.91
N ALA A 59 11.03 -7.19 19.00
CA ALA A 59 10.29 -7.85 17.94
C ALA A 59 8.98 -7.11 17.63
N GLY A 60 8.21 -6.73 18.65
CA GLY A 60 6.99 -5.93 18.50
C GLY A 60 7.25 -4.58 17.84
N SER A 61 8.36 -3.93 18.15
CA SER A 61 8.78 -2.65 17.54
C SER A 61 9.12 -2.80 16.07
N ILE A 62 9.82 -3.87 15.70
CA ILE A 62 10.12 -4.19 14.29
C ILE A 62 8.81 -4.42 13.52
N CYS A 63 7.89 -5.22 14.07
CA CYS A 63 6.56 -5.45 13.48
C CYS A 63 5.75 -4.15 13.36
N PHE A 64 5.78 -3.30 14.38
CA PHE A 64 5.09 -2.00 14.38
C PHE A 64 5.69 -1.01 13.38
N ALA A 65 7.00 -1.04 13.14
CA ALA A 65 7.67 -0.18 12.17
C ALA A 65 7.31 -0.50 10.70
N LEU A 66 6.83 -1.71 10.40
CA LEU A 66 6.32 -2.06 9.07
C LEU A 66 5.03 -1.30 8.70
N LYS A 67 4.33 -0.76 9.70
CA LYS A 67 3.02 -0.12 9.58
C LYS A 67 3.04 1.22 8.81
N PRO A 68 3.92 2.21 9.12
CA PRO A 68 4.05 3.44 8.34
C PRO A 68 4.42 3.19 6.88
N THR A 69 5.16 2.13 6.56
CA THR A 69 5.61 1.82 5.20
C THR A 69 4.43 1.58 4.25
N ILE A 70 3.37 0.92 4.72
CA ILE A 70 2.19 0.61 3.90
C ILE A 70 1.30 1.84 3.73
N ARG A 71 1.10 2.62 4.80
CA ARG A 71 0.34 3.87 4.74
C ARG A 71 1.02 4.90 3.84
N LEU A 72 2.34 5.01 3.92
CA LEU A 72 3.18 5.83 3.04
C LEU A 72 3.09 5.36 1.60
N THR A 73 3.17 4.05 1.34
CA THR A 73 3.02 3.49 -0.02
C THR A 73 1.66 3.85 -0.63
N ARG A 74 0.58 3.77 0.18
CA ARG A 74 -0.77 4.15 -0.25
C ARG A 74 -0.85 5.64 -0.56
N GLU A 75 -0.32 6.50 0.30
CA GLU A 75 -0.33 7.96 0.10
C GLU A 75 0.50 8.38 -1.13
N LEU A 76 1.68 7.80 -1.32
CA LEU A 76 2.54 8.06 -2.48
C LEU A 76 1.86 7.64 -3.80
N ARG A 77 1.16 6.51 -3.81
CA ARG A 77 0.43 6.02 -5.00
C ARG A 77 -0.78 6.89 -5.34
N MET A 78 -1.51 7.38 -4.34
CA MET A 78 -2.61 8.32 -4.57
C MET A 78 -2.09 9.69 -5.03
N ALA A 79 -0.95 10.15 -4.48
CA ALA A 79 -0.32 11.40 -4.87
C ALA A 79 0.16 11.37 -6.33
N SER A 80 0.65 10.23 -6.83
CA SER A 80 1.07 10.11 -8.23
C SER A 80 -0.10 10.15 -9.21
N LEU A 81 -1.23 9.49 -8.90
CA LEU A 81 -2.44 9.50 -9.74
C LEU A 81 -3.00 10.93 -9.92
N ARG A 82 -3.12 11.69 -8.82
CA ARG A 82 -3.57 13.11 -8.88
C ARG A 82 -2.66 13.99 -9.74
N ARG A 83 -1.37 13.66 -9.87
CA ARG A 83 -0.44 14.40 -10.73
C ARG A 83 -0.68 14.11 -12.20
N VAL A 84 -0.96 12.85 -12.55
CA VAL A 84 -1.26 12.43 -13.93
C VAL A 84 -2.57 13.07 -14.41
N ASP A 85 -3.62 13.06 -13.57
CA ASP A 85 -4.90 13.68 -13.90
C ASP A 85 -4.75 15.19 -14.17
N ARG A 86 -3.97 15.90 -13.35
CA ARG A 86 -3.70 17.34 -13.56
C ARG A 86 -2.89 17.64 -14.82
N LEU A 87 -2.00 16.73 -15.23
CA LEU A 87 -1.24 16.90 -16.48
C LEU A 87 -2.12 16.60 -17.70
N ALA A 88 -3.04 15.63 -17.59
CA ALA A 88 -4.02 15.33 -18.62
C ALA A 88 -5.05 16.45 -18.81
N GLU A 89 -5.49 17.09 -17.72
CA GLU A 89 -6.39 18.26 -17.75
C GLU A 89 -5.73 19.50 -18.37
N LYS A 90 -4.41 19.66 -18.19
CA LYS A 90 -3.63 20.75 -18.78
C LYS A 90 -3.05 20.45 -20.15
N ALA A 91 -3.20 19.23 -20.65
CA ALA A 91 -2.76 18.89 -21.99
C ALA A 91 -3.69 19.59 -22.99
N PRO A 92 -3.17 20.44 -23.91
CA PRO A 92 -4.01 21.05 -24.94
C PRO A 92 -4.67 19.93 -25.75
N GLU A 93 -5.98 20.03 -25.98
CA GLU A 93 -6.67 19.10 -26.89
C GLU A 93 -5.89 19.07 -28.21
N ALA A 94 -5.41 17.89 -28.58
CA ALA A 94 -4.71 17.72 -29.85
C ALA A 94 -5.64 18.22 -30.97
N PRO A 95 -5.16 19.12 -31.85
CA PRO A 95 -6.00 19.74 -32.88
C PRO A 95 -6.76 18.68 -33.68
N ARG A 96 -8.10 18.77 -33.68
CA ARG A 96 -9.03 17.79 -34.29
C ARG A 96 -8.92 17.71 -35.84
N ASP A 97 -8.09 18.54 -36.44
CA ASP A 97 -7.88 18.73 -37.86
C ASP A 97 -6.79 17.84 -38.46
N LEU A 98 -5.98 17.14 -37.64
CA LEU A 98 -4.90 16.27 -38.14
C LEU A 98 -5.37 14.98 -38.85
N PHE A 99 -6.66 14.65 -38.78
CA PHE A 99 -7.28 13.49 -39.45
C PHE A 99 -8.40 13.88 -40.43
N SER A 100 -8.41 15.13 -40.90
CA SER A 100 -9.29 15.55 -41.99
C SER A 100 -8.75 14.94 -43.29
N GLU A 101 -9.17 13.72 -43.64
CA GLU A 101 -8.95 13.23 -44.99
C GLU A 101 -9.57 14.22 -45.99
N PRO A 102 -8.88 14.54 -47.10
CA PRO A 102 -9.45 15.38 -48.13
C PRO A 102 -10.65 14.64 -48.73
N ARG A 103 -11.87 15.08 -48.36
CA ARG A 103 -13.07 14.70 -49.12
C ARG A 103 -12.91 15.27 -50.52
N HIS A 104 -12.90 14.34 -51.49
CA HIS A 104 -12.90 14.54 -52.93
C HIS A 104 -13.82 15.67 -53.41
#